data_AF-A0A9E1MQQ6-F1
#
_entry.id   AF-A0A9E1MQQ6-F1
#
_cell.length_a   1.000
_cell.length_b   1.000
_cell.length_c   1.000
_cell.angle_alpha   90.00
_cell.angle_beta   90.00
_cell.angle_gamma   90.00
#
_symmetry.space_group_name_H-M   'P 1'
#
loop_
_entity.id
_entity.type
_entity.pdbx_description
1 polymer ?
#
loop_
_entity_poly.entity_id
_entity_poly.type
_entity_poly.pdbx_seq_one_letter_code
_entity_poly.pdbx_strand_id
1 'polypeptide(L)'
;MLTDRMADHAAMQQYLQDLSGDNSAWRAAFRAAFFRAMRETLTQRQYDVLRLHYIEGLPQKEIAARWGVSPSAVCRHLARGKKRLRQLLSYNLEWKA
;
A
#
# COMPACT_ATOMS: atom_id res chain seq x y z
N MET A 1 15.90 17.37 4.68
CA MET A 1 15.80 15.92 4.38
C MET A 1 14.95 15.25 5.46
N LEU A 2 13.65 15.03 5.21
CA LEU A 2 12.71 14.18 5.99
C LEU A 2 11.26 14.23 5.44
N THR A 3 10.97 15.14 4.50
CA THR A 3 9.61 15.53 4.10
C THR A 3 8.92 14.60 3.09
N ASP A 4 9.67 13.94 2.20
CA ASP A 4 9.08 13.15 1.10
C ASP A 4 8.43 11.82 1.57
N ARG A 5 9.01 11.20 2.62
CA ARG A 5 8.52 9.93 3.18
C ARG A 5 7.30 10.08 4.10
N MET A 6 7.19 11.21 4.80
CA MET A 6 6.03 11.51 5.66
C MET A 6 4.86 12.00 4.81
N ALA A 7 5.14 12.76 3.74
CA ALA A 7 4.15 13.16 2.75
C ALA A 7 3.50 11.95 2.08
N ASP A 8 4.27 10.95 1.64
CA ASP A 8 3.73 9.72 1.04
C ASP A 8 2.81 8.92 1.99
N HIS A 9 3.18 8.83 3.28
CA HIS A 9 2.40 8.10 4.28
C HIS A 9 1.12 8.85 4.66
N ALA A 10 1.25 10.15 4.97
CA ALA A 10 0.13 11.00 5.29
C ALA A 10 -0.82 11.13 4.09
N ALA A 11 -0.31 11.28 2.87
CA ALA A 11 -1.13 11.32 1.66
C ALA A 11 -1.85 9.99 1.40
N MET A 12 -1.19 8.84 1.60
CA MET A 12 -1.86 7.54 1.50
C MET A 12 -2.95 7.39 2.55
N GLN A 13 -2.68 7.80 3.78
CA GLN A 13 -3.60 7.65 4.91
C GLN A 13 -4.78 8.63 4.80
N GLN A 14 -4.51 9.88 4.40
CA GLN A 14 -5.49 10.89 4.03
C GLN A 14 -6.33 10.43 2.83
N TYR A 15 -5.71 9.89 1.77
CA TYR A 15 -6.42 9.31 0.63
C TYR A 15 -7.36 8.18 1.07
N LEU A 16 -6.91 7.27 1.93
CA LEU A 16 -7.73 6.21 2.50
C LEU A 16 -8.88 6.74 3.39
N GLN A 17 -8.66 7.86 4.10
CA GLN A 17 -9.65 8.54 4.93
C GLN A 17 -10.65 9.37 4.11
N ASP A 18 -10.21 10.08 3.08
CA ASP A 18 -11.05 10.84 2.13
C ASP A 18 -11.93 9.88 1.29
N LEU A 19 -11.44 8.65 1.08
CA LEU A 19 -12.21 7.50 0.59
C LEU A 19 -13.22 6.93 1.62
N SER A 20 -13.49 7.58 2.76
CA SER A 20 -14.41 7.09 3.81
C SER A 20 -15.76 7.84 4.00
N GLY A 21 -15.96 9.08 3.51
CA GLY A 21 -17.26 9.82 3.59
C GLY A 21 -18.43 9.46 2.61
N ASP A 22 -19.51 8.86 3.12
CA ASP A 22 -20.86 8.60 2.54
C ASP A 22 -21.14 7.70 1.33
N ASN A 23 -20.23 7.41 0.38
CA ASN A 23 -20.58 6.55 -0.78
C ASN A 23 -20.05 5.09 -0.69
N SER A 24 -20.52 4.36 0.32
CA SER A 24 -19.94 3.09 0.81
C SER A 24 -19.85 1.96 -0.22
N ALA A 25 -20.85 1.80 -1.10
CA ALA A 25 -20.92 0.74 -2.09
C ALA A 25 -19.94 0.96 -3.26
N TRP A 26 -19.93 2.17 -3.84
CA TRP A 26 -18.96 2.55 -4.89
C TRP A 26 -17.52 2.42 -4.37
N ARG A 27 -17.29 2.75 -3.10
CA ARG A 27 -15.97 2.62 -2.48
C ARG A 27 -15.57 1.21 -2.14
N ALA A 28 -16.49 0.37 -1.72
CA ALA A 28 -16.21 -1.05 -1.54
C ALA A 28 -15.80 -1.67 -2.89
N ALA A 29 -16.52 -1.34 -3.97
CA ALA A 29 -16.19 -1.77 -5.32
C ALA A 29 -14.85 -1.19 -5.81
N PHE A 30 -14.58 0.10 -5.58
CA PHE A 30 -13.30 0.74 -5.94
C PHE A 30 -12.13 0.17 -5.14
N ARG A 31 -12.27 -0.03 -3.82
CA ARG A 31 -11.25 -0.69 -2.99
C ARG A 31 -11.01 -2.12 -3.47
N ALA A 32 -12.05 -2.88 -3.76
CA ALA A 32 -11.92 -4.24 -4.26
C ALA A 32 -11.19 -4.27 -5.62
N ALA A 33 -11.55 -3.38 -6.54
CA ALA A 33 -10.89 -3.23 -7.84
C ALA A 33 -9.43 -2.78 -7.71
N PHE A 34 -9.16 -1.84 -6.79
CA PHE A 34 -7.82 -1.34 -6.49
C PHE A 34 -6.91 -2.43 -5.90
N PHE A 35 -7.40 -3.16 -4.89
CA PHE A 35 -6.67 -4.29 -4.31
C PHE A 35 -6.51 -5.45 -5.29
N ARG A 36 -7.47 -5.63 -6.20
CA ARG A 36 -7.35 -6.59 -7.31
C ARG A 36 -6.25 -6.18 -8.28
N ALA A 37 -6.25 -4.95 -8.77
CA ALA A 37 -5.19 -4.42 -9.65
C ALA A 37 -3.82 -4.47 -8.97
N MET A 38 -3.75 -4.17 -7.67
CA MET A 38 -2.54 -4.35 -6.88
C MET A 38 -2.10 -5.82 -6.84
N ARG A 39 -3.00 -6.78 -6.60
CA ARG A 39 -2.66 -8.22 -6.60
C ARG A 39 -2.20 -8.73 -7.96
N GLU A 40 -2.80 -8.25 -9.04
CA GLU A 40 -2.45 -8.66 -10.40
C GLU A 40 -1.07 -8.12 -10.81
N THR A 41 -0.58 -7.05 -10.18
CA THR A 41 0.65 -6.37 -10.61
C THR A 41 1.81 -6.40 -9.61
N LEU A 42 1.52 -6.64 -8.33
CA LEU A 42 2.51 -6.88 -7.28
C LEU A 42 2.75 -8.38 -7.15
N THR A 43 3.99 -8.76 -6.81
CA THR A 43 4.20 -10.14 -6.35
C THR A 43 3.46 -10.36 -5.04
N GLN A 44 3.05 -11.60 -4.75
CA GLN A 44 2.32 -11.94 -3.52
C GLN A 44 3.01 -11.39 -2.26
N ARG A 45 4.33 -11.51 -2.16
CA ARG A 45 5.11 -10.96 -1.04
C ARG A 45 5.10 -9.44 -0.96
N GLN A 46 5.04 -8.73 -2.08
CA GLN A 46 4.94 -7.26 -2.09
C GLN A 46 3.53 -6.80 -1.69
N TYR A 47 2.51 -7.52 -2.13
CA TYR A 47 1.14 -7.28 -1.72
C TYR A 47 0.96 -7.51 -0.21
N ASP A 48 1.40 -8.67 0.28
CA ASP A 48 1.22 -9.06 1.68
C ASP A 48 1.92 -8.10 2.65
N VAL A 49 3.14 -7.64 2.32
CA VAL A 49 3.86 -6.71 3.20
C VAL A 49 3.14 -5.36 3.29
N LEU A 50 2.56 -4.88 2.18
CA LEU A 50 1.82 -3.62 2.16
C LEU A 50 0.47 -3.78 2.88
N ARG A 51 -0.24 -4.88 2.65
CA ARG A 51 -1.51 -5.20 3.34
C ARG A 51 -1.32 -5.27 4.85
N LEU A 52 -0.38 -6.08 5.31
CA LEU A 52 -0.12 -6.28 6.74
C LEU A 52 0.25 -4.96 7.43
N HIS A 53 1.07 -4.13 6.79
CA HIS A 53 1.54 -2.89 7.40
C HIS A 53 0.50 -1.75 7.35
N TYR A 54 -0.11 -1.51 6.19
CA TYR A 54 -0.97 -0.34 5.98
C TYR A 54 -2.46 -0.59 6.22
N ILE A 55 -2.94 -1.83 6.02
CA ILE A 55 -4.35 -2.18 6.17
C ILE A 55 -4.62 -2.82 7.52
N GLU A 56 -3.79 -3.78 7.91
CA GLU A 56 -3.92 -4.46 9.21
C GLU A 56 -3.17 -3.72 10.34
N GLY A 57 -2.33 -2.73 10.00
CA GLY A 57 -1.64 -1.89 11.00
C GLY A 57 -0.49 -2.59 11.74
N LEU A 58 -0.01 -3.74 11.26
CA LEU A 58 1.04 -4.48 11.97
C LEU A 58 2.38 -3.72 11.93
N PRO A 59 3.11 -3.68 13.06
CA PRO A 59 4.47 -3.15 13.09
C PRO A 59 5.44 -4.08 12.37
N GLN A 60 6.49 -3.50 11.76
CA GLN A 60 7.46 -4.26 10.95
C GLN A 60 8.14 -5.41 11.72
N LYS A 61 8.33 -5.27 13.04
CA LYS A 61 8.90 -6.31 13.90
C LYS A 61 7.98 -7.54 14.00
N GLU A 62 6.67 -7.32 14.06
CA GLU A 62 5.69 -8.41 14.13
C GLU A 62 5.54 -9.10 12.77
N ILE A 63 5.55 -8.33 11.69
CA ILE A 63 5.61 -8.88 10.33
C ILE A 63 6.88 -9.74 10.15
N ALA A 64 8.03 -9.25 10.65
CA ALA A 64 9.29 -9.96 10.59
C ALA A 64 9.24 -11.30 11.35
N ALA A 65 8.70 -11.29 12.57
CA ALA A 65 8.48 -12.50 13.37
C ALA A 65 7.55 -13.48 12.66
N ARG A 66 6.40 -13.00 12.14
CA ARG A 66 5.42 -13.81 11.41
C ARG A 66 6.01 -14.46 10.16
N TRP A 67 6.95 -13.80 9.51
CA TRP A 67 7.56 -14.24 8.26
C TRP A 67 8.86 -15.01 8.43
N GLY A 68 9.39 -15.11 9.66
CA GLY A 68 10.69 -15.73 9.92
C GLY A 68 11.86 -14.99 9.25
N VAL A 69 11.77 -13.67 9.10
CA VAL A 69 12.83 -12.85 8.47
C VAL A 69 13.27 -11.72 9.39
N SER A 70 14.36 -11.02 9.04
CA SER A 70 14.80 -9.85 9.78
C SER A 70 13.89 -8.63 9.54
N PRO A 71 13.77 -7.68 10.50
CA PRO A 71 13.08 -6.42 10.29
C PRO A 71 13.61 -5.63 9.09
N SER A 72 14.92 -5.71 8.83
CA SER A 72 15.55 -5.11 7.64
C SER A 72 15.05 -5.72 6.33
N ALA A 73 14.75 -7.02 6.30
CA ALA A 73 14.13 -7.66 5.15
C ALA A 73 12.71 -7.13 4.91
N VAL A 74 11.90 -6.99 5.97
CA VAL A 74 10.56 -6.38 5.90
C VAL A 74 10.62 -4.95 5.38
N CYS A 75 11.55 -4.13 5.88
CA CYS A 75 11.76 -2.77 5.40
C CYS A 75 12.07 -2.73 3.89
N ARG A 76 12.94 -3.63 3.40
CA ARG A 76 13.24 -3.75 1.96
C ARG A 76 12.01 -4.20 1.15
N HIS A 77 11.22 -5.14 1.66
CA HIS A 77 9.97 -5.56 1.01
C HIS A 77 8.98 -4.38 0.91
N LEU A 78 8.80 -3.60 1.99
CA LEU A 78 7.97 -2.40 1.98
C LEU A 78 8.46 -1.35 0.97
N ALA A 79 9.77 -1.11 0.91
CA ALA A 79 10.34 -0.16 -0.05
C ALA A 79 10.08 -0.59 -1.50
N ARG A 80 10.26 -1.88 -1.82
CA ARG A 80 10.00 -2.43 -3.15
C ARG A 80 8.50 -2.39 -3.49
N GLY A 81 7.64 -2.79 -2.56
CA GLY A 81 6.19 -2.72 -2.72
C GLY A 81 5.71 -1.30 -3.00
N LYS A 82 6.19 -0.31 -2.23
CA LYS A 82 5.86 1.12 -2.44
C LYS A 82 6.32 1.65 -3.80
N LYS A 83 7.55 1.34 -4.21
CA LYS A 83 8.04 1.73 -5.53
C LYS A 83 7.15 1.21 -6.64
N ARG A 84 6.73 -0.05 -6.54
CA ARG A 84 5.87 -0.68 -7.54
C ARG A 84 4.45 -0.14 -7.53
N LEU A 85 3.90 0.11 -6.34
CA LEU A 85 2.61 0.77 -6.18
C LEU A 85 2.60 2.18 -6.80
N ARG A 86 3.67 2.96 -6.59
CA ARG A 86 3.81 4.28 -7.21
C ARG A 86 3.82 4.21 -8.72
N GLN A 87 4.57 3.27 -9.31
CA GLN A 87 4.57 3.06 -10.76
C GLN A 87 3.17 2.74 -11.28
N LEU A 88 2.44 1.85 -10.59
CA LEU A 88 1.07 1.49 -10.98
C LEU A 88 0.11 2.67 -10.96
N LEU A 89 0.18 3.48 -9.91
CA LEU A 89 -0.64 4.67 -9.75
C LEU A 89 -0.29 5.72 -10.79
N SER A 90 1.00 6.01 -11.01
CA SER A 90 1.44 6.95 -12.05
C SER A 90 0.93 6.53 -13.42
N TYR A 91 1.13 5.27 -13.84
CA TYR A 91 0.64 4.78 -15.13
C TYR A 91 -0.89 4.84 -15.26
N ASN A 92 -1.64 4.48 -14.23
CA ASN A 92 -3.11 4.50 -14.29
C ASN A 92 -3.69 5.92 -14.26
N LEU A 93 -3.02 6.85 -13.57
CA LEU A 93 -3.46 8.25 -13.48
C LEU A 93 -3.10 9.01 -14.76
N GLU A 94 -1.93 8.77 -15.35
CA GLU A 94 -1.55 9.32 -16.66
C GLU A 94 -2.45 8.81 -17.79
N TRP A 95 -2.96 7.57 -17.70
CA TRP A 95 -3.88 7.02 -18.70
C TRP A 95 -5.33 7.49 -18.55
N LYS A 96 -5.66 8.11 -17.41
CA LYS A 96 -6.98 8.70 -17.13
C LYS A 96 -7.02 10.23 -17.21
N ALA A 97 -5.87 10.88 -17.39
CA ALA A 97 -5.74 12.31 -17.62
C ALA A 97 -5.82 12.62 -19.13
#